data_AF-A0A5V4LHM7-F1
#
_entry.id   AF-A0A5V4LHM7-F1
#
_cell.length_a   1.000
_cell.length_b   1.000
_cell.length_c   1.000
_cell.angle_alpha   90.00
_cell.angle_beta   90.00
_cell.angle_gamma   90.00
#
_symmetry.space_group_name_H-M   'P 1'
#
loop_
_entity.id
_entity.type
_entity.pdbx_description
1 polymer ?
#
loop_
_entity_poly.entity_id
_entity_poly.type
_entity_poly.pdbx_seq_one_letter_code
_entity_poly.pdbx_strand_id
1 'polypeptide(L)'
;LKGKDNTPTLGDGFSLNINTPEWGELWFGHPDEKVDIAICPLVPLLDFIKKQHNVDLFIRCVDTSMIPNEEQIKQMDAIEPITFIGYPNGIWDSTNLLPVARRGTTASPIEVDFEGSPRFLIDASVFGGSSGSPVFILNQGSFATREGGFSVGSRFHFVGVVAAVYFRTHLNKIVSVPIPTTTQPMAAQQEMIDLGIVFKAKTV
;
A
#
# COMPACT_ATOMS: atom_id res chain seq x y z
N LEU A 1 17.90 4.91 -11.69
CA LEU A 1 19.15 4.13 -11.48
C LEU A 1 19.97 4.71 -10.34
N LYS A 2 20.99 4.01 -9.82
CA LYS A 2 21.87 4.54 -8.77
C LYS A 2 22.88 5.54 -9.36
N GLY A 3 22.79 6.79 -8.92
CA GLY A 3 23.71 7.87 -9.27
C GLY A 3 25.01 7.82 -8.46
N LYS A 4 25.94 8.74 -8.80
CA LYS A 4 27.30 8.79 -8.23
C LYS A 4 27.33 9.03 -6.71
N ASP A 5 26.32 9.73 -6.18
CA ASP A 5 26.25 10.13 -4.76
C ASP A 5 25.28 9.27 -3.94
N ASN A 6 25.02 8.02 -4.36
CA ASN A 6 24.02 7.15 -3.74
C ASN A 6 22.58 7.76 -3.73
N THR A 7 22.33 8.65 -4.69
CA THR A 7 21.05 9.28 -5.01
C THR A 7 20.41 8.62 -6.24
N PRO A 8 19.09 8.75 -6.46
CA PRO A 8 18.48 8.27 -7.68
C PRO A 8 18.81 9.22 -8.84
N THR A 9 19.18 8.66 -9.99
CA THR A 9 19.12 9.39 -11.27
C THR A 9 17.67 9.37 -11.76
N LEU A 10 17.01 10.53 -11.72
CA LEU A 10 15.62 10.68 -12.15
C LEU A 10 15.48 10.49 -13.66
N GLY A 11 14.41 9.83 -14.08
CA GLY A 11 14.13 9.52 -15.49
C GLY A 11 14.86 8.31 -16.06
N ASP A 12 15.95 7.88 -15.42
CA ASP A 12 16.70 6.70 -15.84
C ASP A 12 16.20 5.43 -15.13
N GLY A 13 15.58 4.54 -15.91
CA GLY A 13 15.03 3.27 -15.45
C GLY A 13 15.73 2.06 -16.04
N PHE A 14 15.50 0.89 -15.43
CA PHE A 14 15.89 -0.40 -15.99
C PHE A 14 14.69 -1.33 -15.94
N SER A 15 14.35 -1.94 -17.08
CA SER A 15 13.24 -2.88 -17.20
C SER A 15 13.81 -4.27 -17.46
N LEU A 16 13.44 -5.21 -16.58
CA LEU A 16 13.73 -6.62 -16.76
C LEU A 16 12.42 -7.35 -17.07
N ASN A 17 12.38 -8.07 -18.19
CA ASN A 17 11.24 -8.89 -18.55
C ASN A 17 11.45 -10.30 -17.98
N ILE A 18 10.56 -10.74 -17.09
CA ILE A 18 10.52 -12.09 -16.55
C ILE A 18 9.20 -12.71 -17.01
N ASN A 19 9.29 -13.83 -17.73
CA ASN A 19 8.11 -14.49 -18.28
C ASN A 19 7.51 -15.50 -17.29
N THR A 20 6.32 -15.98 -17.61
CA THR A 20 5.68 -17.14 -16.97
C THR A 20 6.24 -18.42 -17.61
N PRO A 21 6.61 -19.47 -16.85
CA PRO A 21 6.26 -19.73 -15.44
C PRO A 21 7.21 -19.11 -14.40
N GLU A 22 8.41 -18.67 -14.79
CA GLU A 22 9.48 -18.28 -13.87
C GLU A 22 9.05 -17.16 -12.91
N TRP A 23 8.25 -16.21 -13.39
CA TRP A 23 7.70 -15.14 -12.56
C TRP A 23 6.89 -15.66 -11.36
N GLY A 24 6.04 -16.67 -11.57
CA GLY A 24 5.17 -17.21 -10.52
C GLY A 24 5.95 -17.96 -9.44
N GLU A 25 7.04 -18.63 -9.82
CA GLU A 25 7.86 -19.44 -8.91
C GLU A 25 8.74 -18.61 -7.97
N LEU A 26 8.91 -17.31 -8.24
CA LEU A 26 9.70 -16.40 -7.39
C LEU A 26 8.94 -15.93 -6.14
N TRP A 27 7.62 -16.09 -6.11
CA TRP A 27 6.78 -15.58 -5.04
C TRP A 27 6.42 -16.65 -4.01
N PHE A 28 6.53 -16.26 -2.75
CA PHE A 28 6.13 -17.06 -1.60
C PHE A 28 4.91 -16.38 -0.97
N GLY A 29 3.76 -17.03 -1.03
CA GLY A 29 2.55 -16.56 -0.36
C GLY A 29 2.64 -16.69 1.16
N HIS A 30 1.82 -15.91 1.86
CA HIS A 30 1.70 -16.02 3.30
C HIS A 30 1.16 -17.41 3.72
N PRO A 31 1.60 -18.00 4.85
CA PRO A 31 1.13 -19.31 5.32
C PRO A 31 -0.37 -19.39 5.64
N ASP A 32 -0.96 -18.26 6.04
CA ASP A 32 -2.42 -18.11 6.20
C ASP A 32 -3.02 -17.59 4.89
N GLU A 33 -3.88 -18.41 4.26
CA GLU A 33 -4.56 -18.12 2.99
C GLU A 33 -5.48 -16.88 3.06
N LYS A 34 -5.85 -16.42 4.27
CA LYS A 34 -6.67 -15.21 4.46
C LYS A 34 -5.86 -13.92 4.40
N VAL A 35 -4.53 -14.02 4.38
CA VAL A 35 -3.62 -12.88 4.31
C VAL A 35 -3.11 -12.73 2.88
N ASP A 36 -3.53 -11.65 2.22
CA ASP A 36 -3.14 -11.34 0.85
C ASP A 36 -1.78 -10.62 0.82
N ILE A 37 -0.74 -11.35 1.23
CA ILE A 37 0.65 -10.91 1.19
C ILE A 37 1.48 -12.01 0.55
N ALA A 38 2.38 -11.62 -0.35
CA ALA A 38 3.39 -12.48 -0.91
C ALA A 38 4.72 -11.75 -0.94
N ILE A 39 5.81 -12.52 -0.78
CA ILE A 39 7.17 -12.00 -0.79
C ILE A 39 7.97 -12.61 -1.93
N CYS A 40 8.88 -11.83 -2.51
CA CYS A 40 9.85 -12.29 -3.49
C CYS A 40 11.25 -11.95 -2.95
N PRO A 41 12.15 -12.94 -2.77
CA PRO A 41 13.53 -12.68 -2.37
C PRO A 41 14.22 -11.74 -3.37
N LEU A 42 14.52 -10.51 -2.92
CA LEU A 42 15.05 -9.48 -3.81
C LEU A 42 16.53 -9.67 -4.11
N VAL A 43 17.33 -10.17 -3.16
CA VAL A 43 18.80 -10.27 -3.29
C VAL A 43 19.26 -11.07 -4.51
N PRO A 44 18.74 -12.29 -4.79
CA PRO A 44 19.11 -13.04 -5.99
C PRO A 44 18.82 -12.27 -7.28
N LEU A 45 17.73 -11.50 -7.32
CA LEU A 45 17.35 -10.68 -8.47
C LEU A 45 18.32 -9.51 -8.66
N LEU A 46 18.72 -8.84 -7.58
CA LEU A 46 19.72 -7.76 -7.64
C LEU A 46 21.07 -8.26 -8.14
N ASP A 47 21.52 -9.41 -7.63
CA ASP A 47 22.76 -10.05 -8.04
C ASP A 47 22.72 -10.44 -9.52
N PHE A 48 21.59 -10.98 -9.99
CA PHE A 48 21.39 -11.31 -11.40
C PHE A 48 21.50 -10.07 -12.28
N ILE A 49 20.79 -8.99 -11.93
CA ILE A 49 20.81 -7.73 -12.69
C ILE A 49 22.22 -7.13 -12.73
N LYS A 50 22.91 -7.13 -11.59
CA LYS A 50 24.27 -6.61 -11.51
C LYS A 50 25.25 -7.44 -12.35
N LYS A 51 25.17 -8.77 -12.29
CA LYS A 51 26.10 -9.67 -13.02
C LYS A 51 25.84 -9.71 -14.52
N GLN A 52 24.58 -9.77 -14.95
CA GLN A 52 24.23 -9.97 -16.36
C GLN A 52 24.14 -8.65 -17.14
N HIS A 53 23.72 -7.56 -16.47
CA HIS A 53 23.45 -6.29 -17.14
C HIS A 53 24.39 -5.16 -16.70
N ASN A 54 25.25 -5.38 -15.69
CA ASN A 54 26.13 -4.37 -15.10
C ASN A 54 25.39 -3.10 -14.67
N VAL A 55 24.15 -3.26 -14.17
CA VAL A 55 23.30 -2.17 -13.71
C VAL A 55 23.30 -2.09 -12.19
N ASP A 56 23.50 -0.89 -11.65
CA ASP A 56 23.31 -0.58 -10.23
C ASP A 56 21.93 0.06 -10.00
N LEU A 57 21.07 -0.67 -9.30
CA LEU A 57 19.74 -0.19 -8.94
C LEU A 57 19.80 0.72 -7.70
N PHE A 58 18.99 1.78 -7.71
CA PHE A 58 18.74 2.59 -6.54
C PHE A 58 17.56 2.01 -5.78
N ILE A 59 17.74 1.67 -4.51
CA ILE A 59 16.73 1.04 -3.67
C ILE A 59 16.73 1.70 -2.29
N ARG A 60 15.53 1.80 -1.70
CA ARG A 60 15.33 2.10 -0.30
C ARG A 60 14.52 0.97 0.30
N CYS A 61 15.01 0.41 1.40
CA CYS A 61 14.38 -0.70 2.09
C CYS A 61 13.68 -0.19 3.34
N VAL A 62 12.58 -0.84 3.69
CA VAL A 62 11.98 -0.72 5.01
C VAL A 62 12.66 -1.76 5.90
N ASP A 63 13.31 -1.31 6.96
CA ASP A 63 13.99 -2.18 7.92
C ASP A 63 13.01 -2.70 8.96
N THR A 64 13.24 -3.90 9.50
CA THR A 64 12.40 -4.48 10.57
C THR A 64 12.34 -3.58 11.81
N SER A 65 13.38 -2.80 12.09
CA SER A 65 13.37 -1.80 13.17
C SER A 65 12.36 -0.66 12.98
N MET A 66 11.83 -0.48 11.75
CA MET A 66 10.77 0.48 11.47
C MET A 66 9.39 -0.06 11.84
N ILE A 67 9.25 -1.37 12.08
CA ILE A 67 8.00 -1.97 12.56
C ILE A 67 7.84 -1.59 14.04
N PRO A 68 6.70 -0.99 14.43
CA PRO A 68 6.49 -0.63 15.83
C PRO A 68 6.34 -1.90 16.69
N ASN A 69 6.98 -1.90 17.86
CA ASN A 69 6.77 -2.94 18.86
C ASN A 69 5.42 -2.76 19.57
N GLU A 70 5.01 -3.76 20.37
CA GLU A 70 3.70 -3.75 21.04
C GLU A 70 3.47 -2.50 21.92
N GLU A 71 4.49 -2.03 22.63
CA GLU A 71 4.37 -0.85 23.48
C GLU A 71 4.20 0.43 22.64
N GLN A 72 4.92 0.54 21.52
CA GLN A 72 4.74 1.64 20.57
C GLN A 72 3.35 1.62 19.94
N ILE A 73 2.81 0.44 19.63
CA ILE A 73 1.45 0.28 19.10
C ILE A 73 0.41 0.72 20.14
N LYS A 74 0.57 0.33 21.42
CA LYS A 74 -0.35 0.75 22.49
C LYS A 74 -0.37 2.26 22.72
N GLN A 75 0.74 2.94 22.42
CA GLN A 75 0.84 4.40 22.50
C GLN A 75 0.20 5.11 21.31
N MET A 76 -0.11 4.40 20.22
CA MET A 76 -0.80 4.96 19.07
C MET A 76 -2.27 5.21 19.39
N ASP A 77 -2.79 6.31 18.85
CA ASP A 77 -4.21 6.61 18.92
C ASP A 77 -5.00 5.71 17.94
N ALA A 78 -6.33 5.69 18.09
CA ALA A 78 -7.23 5.07 17.14
C ALA A 78 -7.17 5.75 15.76
N ILE A 79 -6.95 7.07 15.76
CA ILE A 79 -6.87 7.92 14.56
C ILE A 79 -5.46 8.52 14.47
N GLU A 80 -4.64 7.92 13.63
CA GLU A 80 -3.26 8.33 13.38
C GLU A 80 -3.12 8.87 11.96
N PRO A 81 -2.38 9.98 11.73
CA PRO A 81 -2.05 10.40 10.38
C PRO A 81 -1.14 9.37 9.73
N ILE A 82 -1.52 8.93 8.54
CA ILE A 82 -0.76 7.98 7.74
C ILE A 82 -0.24 8.63 6.47
N THR A 83 0.86 8.10 5.97
CA THR A 83 1.40 8.37 4.65
C THR A 83 1.65 7.05 3.94
N PHE A 84 1.22 6.92 2.69
CA PHE A 84 1.49 5.73 1.88
C PHE A 84 1.94 6.15 0.48
N ILE A 85 2.75 5.31 -0.15
CA ILE A 85 3.43 5.63 -1.41
C ILE A 85 3.14 4.52 -2.40
N GLY A 86 2.68 4.87 -3.60
CA GLY A 86 2.35 3.88 -4.62
C GLY A 86 1.99 4.48 -5.97
N TYR A 87 1.26 3.70 -6.77
CA TYR A 87 0.92 4.00 -8.16
C TYR A 87 -0.61 4.00 -8.36
N PRO A 88 -1.34 4.91 -7.69
CA PRO A 88 -2.80 4.91 -7.67
C PRO A 88 -3.35 5.08 -9.09
N ASN A 89 -4.21 4.16 -9.51
CA ASN A 89 -4.77 4.03 -10.87
C ASN A 89 -3.68 4.03 -11.97
N GLY A 90 -2.48 3.53 -11.66
CA GLY A 90 -1.34 3.58 -12.58
C GLY A 90 -0.84 5.00 -12.85
N ILE A 91 -1.18 5.98 -12.00
CA ILE A 91 -0.67 7.34 -12.07
C ILE A 91 0.69 7.39 -11.39
N TRP A 92 1.67 7.93 -12.11
CA TRP A 92 3.03 8.19 -11.65
C TRP A 92 3.68 9.21 -12.57
N ASP A 93 4.80 9.78 -12.12
CA ASP A 93 5.61 10.63 -12.97
C ASP A 93 6.46 9.75 -13.88
N SER A 94 6.00 9.55 -15.11
CA SER A 94 6.71 8.74 -16.11
C SER A 94 7.99 9.40 -16.63
N THR A 95 8.17 10.70 -16.42
CA THR A 95 9.38 11.42 -16.84
C THR A 95 10.50 11.26 -15.82
N ASN A 96 10.18 11.37 -14.53
CA ASN A 96 11.17 11.24 -13.45
C ASN A 96 11.20 9.85 -12.80
N LEU A 97 10.27 8.98 -13.17
CA LEU A 97 10.04 7.65 -12.60
C LEU A 97 9.72 7.68 -11.09
N LEU A 98 8.82 8.57 -10.68
CA LEU A 98 8.46 8.78 -9.27
C LEU A 98 7.05 8.30 -8.95
N PRO A 99 6.86 7.62 -7.79
CA PRO A 99 5.54 7.24 -7.31
C PRO A 99 4.79 8.44 -6.74
N VAL A 100 3.51 8.24 -6.46
CA VAL A 100 2.65 9.25 -5.81
C VAL A 100 2.61 8.98 -4.30
N ALA A 101 2.98 9.98 -3.50
CA ALA A 101 2.79 9.96 -2.05
C ALA A 101 1.41 10.51 -1.69
N ARG A 102 0.73 9.83 -0.76
CA ARG A 102 -0.61 10.17 -0.30
C ARG A 102 -0.69 10.17 1.21
N ARG A 103 -1.68 10.87 1.73
CA ARG A 103 -1.97 10.97 3.16
C ARG A 103 -3.43 10.64 3.44
N GLY A 104 -3.69 10.24 4.67
CA GLY A 104 -5.01 10.01 5.24
C GLY A 104 -4.87 9.75 6.74
N THR A 105 -5.83 9.06 7.31
CA THR A 105 -5.77 8.62 8.71
C THR A 105 -6.09 7.15 8.85
N THR A 106 -5.75 6.56 9.98
CA THR A 106 -6.41 5.31 10.37
C THR A 106 -7.88 5.57 10.65
N ALA A 107 -8.74 4.64 10.22
CA ALA A 107 -10.17 4.62 10.48
C ALA A 107 -10.55 3.57 11.52
N SER A 108 -9.63 2.66 11.86
CA SER A 108 -9.71 1.78 13.02
C SER A 108 -8.37 1.72 13.74
N PRO A 109 -8.34 1.44 15.06
CA PRO A 109 -7.10 1.32 15.81
C PRO A 109 -6.17 0.24 15.22
N ILE A 110 -4.88 0.56 15.09
CA ILE A 110 -3.85 -0.39 14.59
C ILE A 110 -3.65 -1.55 15.57
N GLU A 111 -3.84 -1.31 16.87
CA GLU A 111 -3.69 -2.32 17.92
C GLU A 111 -4.64 -3.52 17.73
N VAL A 112 -5.86 -3.27 17.27
CA VAL A 112 -6.93 -4.29 17.24
C VAL A 112 -7.02 -4.95 15.87
N ASP A 113 -7.07 -6.28 15.83
CA ASP A 113 -7.27 -7.03 14.58
C ASP A 113 -8.73 -6.86 14.11
N PHE A 114 -8.93 -6.18 12.97
CA PHE A 114 -10.25 -5.82 12.47
C PHE A 114 -11.01 -7.08 11.99
N GLU A 115 -12.15 -7.34 12.62
CA GLU A 115 -12.98 -8.54 12.39
C GLU A 115 -12.20 -9.86 12.54
N GLY A 116 -11.24 -9.91 13.48
CA GLY A 116 -10.43 -11.10 13.75
C GLY A 116 -9.38 -11.43 12.69
N SER A 117 -9.18 -10.55 11.72
CA SER A 117 -8.12 -10.63 10.71
C SER A 117 -7.01 -9.61 11.06
N PRO A 118 -5.72 -9.90 10.77
CA PRO A 118 -4.60 -9.01 11.11
C PRO A 118 -4.52 -7.79 10.19
N ARG A 119 -5.61 -7.04 10.12
CA ARG A 119 -5.83 -5.86 9.28
C ARG A 119 -6.41 -4.71 10.09
N PHE A 120 -6.31 -3.51 9.55
CA PHE A 120 -6.97 -2.30 10.05
C PHE A 120 -7.48 -1.47 8.88
N LEU A 121 -8.35 -0.51 9.17
CA LEU A 121 -8.95 0.37 8.20
C LEU A 121 -8.23 1.71 8.14
N ILE A 122 -8.19 2.30 6.95
CA ILE A 122 -7.68 3.65 6.72
C ILE A 122 -8.73 4.48 6.00
N ASP A 123 -8.91 5.72 6.44
CA ASP A 123 -9.67 6.73 5.73
C ASP A 123 -8.68 7.54 4.89
N ALA A 124 -8.68 7.21 3.61
CA ALA A 124 -7.85 7.83 2.62
C ALA A 124 -8.43 7.51 1.26
N SER A 125 -8.22 8.39 0.29
CA SER A 125 -8.57 8.11 -1.10
C SER A 125 -7.68 7.02 -1.69
N VAL A 126 -7.87 5.77 -1.29
CA VAL A 126 -7.17 4.61 -1.84
C VAL A 126 -7.91 4.19 -3.10
N PHE A 127 -7.19 4.12 -4.22
CA PHE A 127 -7.76 3.76 -5.51
C PHE A 127 -7.18 2.43 -6.01
N GLY A 128 -7.80 1.82 -7.03
CA GLY A 128 -7.24 0.65 -7.71
C GLY A 128 -5.77 0.91 -8.11
N GLY A 129 -4.89 -0.08 -8.02
CA GLY A 129 -3.44 0.14 -8.21
C GLY A 129 -2.70 0.72 -7.00
N SER A 130 -3.40 1.05 -5.90
CA SER A 130 -2.75 1.33 -4.60
C SER A 130 -2.46 0.05 -3.80
N SER A 131 -2.94 -1.12 -4.24
CA SER A 131 -2.61 -2.41 -3.63
C SER A 131 -1.10 -2.65 -3.66
N GLY A 132 -0.54 -3.18 -2.58
CA GLY A 132 0.90 -3.32 -2.38
C GLY A 132 1.60 -2.05 -1.85
N SER A 133 0.92 -0.92 -1.70
CA SER A 133 1.56 0.31 -1.20
C SER A 133 1.93 0.18 0.28
N PRO A 134 3.18 0.46 0.68
CA PRO A 134 3.56 0.50 2.08
C PRO A 134 2.93 1.72 2.78
N VAL A 135 2.44 1.50 4.00
CA VAL A 135 1.79 2.49 4.85
C VAL A 135 2.69 2.82 6.03
N PHE A 136 2.85 4.11 6.29
CA PHE A 136 3.70 4.63 7.34
C PHE A 136 2.93 5.60 8.25
N ILE A 137 3.27 5.58 9.54
CA ILE A 137 3.06 6.74 10.41
C ILE A 137 4.31 7.59 10.28
N LEU A 138 4.13 8.85 9.89
CA LEU A 138 5.20 9.83 9.74
C LEU A 138 4.77 11.12 10.44
N ASN A 139 5.22 11.30 11.67
CA ASN A 139 5.07 12.55 12.41
C ASN A 139 6.42 13.25 12.51
N GLN A 140 6.43 14.57 12.27
CA GLN A 140 7.63 15.39 12.32
C GLN A 140 7.40 16.54 13.30
N GLY A 141 8.34 16.73 14.24
CA GLY A 141 8.31 17.80 15.24
C GLY A 141 7.45 17.50 16.48
N SER A 142 6.19 17.12 16.29
CA SER A 142 5.30 16.73 17.40
C SER A 142 4.14 15.83 16.94
N PHE A 143 3.54 15.11 17.88
CA PHE A 143 2.34 14.29 17.64
C PHE A 143 1.42 14.25 18.86
N ALA A 144 0.13 14.02 18.63
CA ALA A 144 -0.84 13.80 19.70
C ALA A 144 -0.61 12.41 20.32
N THR A 145 -0.72 12.32 21.64
CA THR A 145 -0.66 11.04 22.35
C THR A 145 -2.07 10.54 22.66
N ARG A 146 -2.21 9.22 22.75
CA ARG A 146 -3.47 8.55 23.13
C ARG A 146 -4.08 9.08 24.44
N GLU A 147 -3.25 9.56 25.36
CA GLU A 147 -3.67 10.11 26.66
C GLU A 147 -4.24 11.54 26.56
N GLY A 148 -4.35 12.11 25.35
CA GLY A 148 -4.88 13.46 25.12
C GLY A 148 -3.84 14.58 25.23
N GLY A 149 -2.56 14.24 25.28
CA GLY A 149 -1.44 15.19 25.33
C GLY A 149 -0.74 15.37 23.99
N PHE A 150 0.36 16.12 24.01
CA PHE A 150 1.28 16.24 22.87
C PHE A 150 2.67 15.75 23.27
N SER A 151 3.27 14.95 22.41
CA SER A 151 4.67 14.56 22.50
C SER A 151 5.50 15.37 21.51
N VAL A 152 6.65 15.86 21.96
CA VAL A 152 7.63 16.54 21.10
C VAL A 152 8.61 15.50 20.58
N GLY A 153 8.74 15.43 19.27
CA GLY A 153 9.59 14.46 18.60
C GLY A 153 9.06 14.09 17.22
N SER A 154 9.84 13.28 16.51
CA SER A 154 9.43 12.69 15.24
C SER A 154 9.37 11.18 15.41
N ARG A 155 8.39 10.55 14.76
CA ARG A 155 8.30 9.08 14.68
C ARG A 155 8.05 8.66 13.25
N PHE A 156 8.67 7.55 12.89
CA PHE A 156 8.55 6.93 11.58
C PHE A 156 8.37 5.44 11.78
N HIS A 157 7.17 4.94 11.43
CA HIS A 157 6.83 3.54 11.58
C HIS A 157 6.24 2.99 10.30
N PHE A 158 6.68 1.81 9.88
CA PHE A 158 5.98 1.02 8.88
C PHE A 158 4.89 0.22 9.58
N VAL A 159 3.64 0.44 9.19
CA VAL A 159 2.47 -0.12 9.88
C VAL A 159 1.72 -1.17 9.07
N GLY A 160 2.01 -1.28 7.77
CA GLY A 160 1.43 -2.34 6.95
C GLY A 160 1.42 -2.05 5.45
N VAL A 161 0.70 -2.90 4.72
CA VAL A 161 0.59 -2.84 3.25
C VAL A 161 -0.88 -2.72 2.86
N VAL A 162 -1.21 -1.76 1.98
CA VAL A 162 -2.55 -1.63 1.41
C VAL A 162 -2.87 -2.87 0.60
N ALA A 163 -4.01 -3.52 0.90
CA ALA A 163 -4.42 -4.74 0.21
C ALA A 163 -5.63 -4.49 -0.71
N ALA A 164 -6.65 -3.83 -0.16
CA ALA A 164 -7.95 -3.68 -0.81
C ALA A 164 -8.61 -2.34 -0.45
N VAL A 165 -9.69 -2.03 -1.17
CA VAL A 165 -10.54 -0.85 -0.95
C VAL A 165 -11.99 -1.26 -0.85
N TYR A 166 -12.79 -0.53 -0.07
CA TYR A 166 -14.23 -0.71 -0.03
C TYR A 166 -14.91 0.07 -1.16
N PHE A 167 -15.90 -0.57 -1.80
CA PHE A 167 -16.75 0.05 -2.82
C PHE A 167 -18.17 0.20 -2.29
N ARG A 168 -18.83 1.30 -2.63
CA ARG A 168 -20.28 1.44 -2.56
C ARG A 168 -20.87 1.10 -3.91
N THR A 169 -21.63 0.02 -3.94
CA THR A 169 -22.43 -0.34 -5.12
C THR A 169 -23.81 0.29 -4.98
N HIS A 170 -24.14 1.24 -5.86
CA HIS A 170 -25.52 1.70 -6.00
C HIS A 170 -26.30 0.72 -6.86
N LEU A 171 -27.13 -0.12 -6.22
CA LEU A 171 -28.11 -0.96 -6.91
C LEU A 171 -29.34 -0.10 -7.24
N ASN A 172 -29.41 0.46 -8.46
CA ASN A 172 -30.64 1.05 -8.95
C ASN A 172 -31.69 -0.07 -9.12
N LYS A 173 -32.70 -0.11 -8.24
CA LYS A 173 -33.73 -1.16 -8.26
C LYS A 173 -34.58 -1.00 -9.52
N ILE A 174 -34.55 -2.04 -10.36
CA ILE A 174 -35.32 -2.18 -11.60
C ILE A 174 -36.80 -2.24 -11.23
N VAL A 175 -37.62 -1.31 -11.72
CA VAL A 175 -39.07 -1.52 -11.81
C VAL A 175 -39.40 -1.65 -13.29
N SER A 176 -39.75 -2.87 -13.69
CA SER A 176 -40.29 -3.15 -15.02
C SER A 176 -41.63 -2.44 -15.17
N VAL A 177 -41.67 -1.33 -15.90
CA VAL A 177 -42.93 -0.84 -16.48
C VAL A 177 -43.03 -1.52 -17.85
N PRO A 178 -44.09 -2.28 -18.15
CA PRO A 178 -44.17 -2.98 -19.42
C PRO A 178 -44.28 -2.00 -20.60
N ILE A 179 -43.86 -2.48 -21.79
CA ILE A 179 -44.04 -1.97 -23.18
C ILE A 179 -42.77 -1.24 -23.76
N PRO A 180 -42.38 -1.42 -25.04
CA PRO A 180 -41.84 -2.62 -25.71
C PRO A 180 -40.45 -2.37 -26.39
N THR A 181 -39.65 -3.43 -26.54
CA THR A 181 -38.64 -3.63 -27.61
C THR A 181 -37.56 -2.55 -27.84
N THR A 182 -36.72 -2.24 -26.84
CA THR A 182 -35.36 -1.78 -27.12
C THR A 182 -34.42 -2.26 -26.02
N THR A 183 -33.52 -3.18 -26.34
CA THR A 183 -32.41 -3.55 -25.45
C THR A 183 -31.45 -2.38 -25.36
N GLN A 184 -31.51 -1.61 -24.27
CA GLN A 184 -30.47 -0.66 -23.91
C GLN A 184 -29.41 -1.37 -23.04
N PRO A 185 -28.11 -1.20 -23.31
CA PRO A 185 -27.08 -1.68 -22.41
C PRO A 185 -27.12 -0.87 -21.11
N MET A 186 -27.20 -1.56 -19.96
CA MET A 186 -27.15 -0.94 -18.64
C MET A 186 -25.69 -0.80 -18.19
N ALA A 187 -25.33 0.36 -17.60
CA ALA A 187 -24.03 0.58 -16.96
C ALA A 187 -24.17 0.45 -15.44
N ALA A 188 -23.31 -0.35 -14.80
CA ALA A 188 -23.16 -0.36 -13.35
C ALA A 188 -22.13 0.72 -12.96
N GLN A 189 -22.48 1.61 -12.05
CA GLN A 189 -21.57 2.61 -11.50
C GLN A 189 -21.16 2.20 -10.08
N GLN A 190 -19.86 2.03 -9.87
CA GLN A 190 -19.26 1.79 -8.57
C GLN A 190 -18.58 3.07 -8.10
N GLU A 191 -18.87 3.48 -6.86
CA GLU A 191 -18.21 4.62 -6.23
C GLU A 191 -17.35 4.11 -5.07
N MET A 192 -16.10 4.55 -5.01
CA MET A 192 -15.22 4.26 -3.87
C MET A 192 -15.63 5.13 -2.69
N ILE A 193 -15.56 4.59 -1.47
CA ILE A 193 -15.93 5.32 -0.25
C ILE A 193 -14.73 5.79 0.57
N ASP A 194 -13.58 5.98 -0.09
CA ASP A 194 -12.33 6.44 0.53
C ASP A 194 -11.90 5.62 1.77
N LEU A 195 -12.27 4.33 1.82
CA LEU A 195 -11.94 3.42 2.91
C LEU A 195 -11.07 2.27 2.40
N GLY A 196 -9.84 2.20 2.91
CA GLY A 196 -8.86 1.17 2.56
C GLY A 196 -8.68 0.11 3.64
N ILE A 197 -8.29 -1.09 3.22
CA ILE A 197 -7.86 -2.19 4.09
C ILE A 197 -6.35 -2.30 4.02
N VAL A 198 -5.71 -2.35 5.19
CA VAL A 198 -4.26 -2.52 5.33
C VAL A 198 -3.98 -3.77 6.14
N PHE A 199 -3.20 -4.71 5.60
CA PHE A 199 -2.64 -5.80 6.39
C PHE A 199 -1.49 -5.28 7.25
N LYS A 200 -1.49 -5.64 8.54
CA LYS A 200 -0.54 -5.12 9.52
C LYS A 200 0.89 -5.54 9.18
N ALA A 201 1.87 -4.71 9.52
CA ALA A 201 3.29 -4.97 9.25
C ALA A 201 3.79 -6.33 9.78
N LYS A 202 3.20 -6.87 10.85
CA LYS A 202 3.50 -8.22 11.39
C LYS A 202 3.20 -9.39 10.43
N THR A 203 2.48 -9.13 9.34
CA THR A 203 2.11 -10.14 8.32
C THR A 203 3.08 -10.19 7.13
N VAL A 204 4.06 -9.27 7.09
CA VAL A 204 5.06 -9.15 6.03
C VAL A 204 6.34 -9.89 6.42
#